data_AF-A0A2H5Y020-F1
#
_entry.id   AF-A0A2H5Y020-F1
#
_cell.length_a   1.000
_cell.length_b   1.000
_cell.length_c   1.000
_cell.angle_alpha   90.00
_cell.angle_beta   90.00
_cell.angle_gamma   90.00
#
_symmetry.space_group_name_H-M   'P 1'
#
loop_
_entity.id
_entity.type
_entity.pdbx_description
1 polymer ?
#
loop_
_entity_poly.entity_id
_entity_poly.type
_entity_poly.pdbx_seq_one_letter_code
_entity_poly.pdbx_strand_id
1 'polypeptide(L)'
;MRWSIVGAALRAFGLIMGIVAVAAWGLSAHAANCRAKALLGAACEANCDNLPCVAVSGIFRCCAACLGPNGENPCADMRKPDVTPKQWSDAQDFIEWSASQTPGIVQLGVLAQAVLEAYRNGSDADYARAEQNFSQQWNSLSASEQQQVEDWRRSRGYY
;
A
#
# COMPACT_ATOMS: atom_id res chain seq x y z
N MET A 1 -77.04 1.85 -7.10
CA MET A 1 -75.82 2.06 -6.28
C MET A 1 -75.58 3.55 -6.14
N ARG A 2 -75.30 4.00 -4.91
CA ARG A 2 -75.16 5.39 -4.40
C ARG A 2 -74.00 6.15 -5.10
N TRP A 3 -74.24 7.34 -5.65
CA TRP A 3 -74.10 8.71 -5.11
C TRP A 3 -72.68 9.33 -5.13
N SER A 4 -72.58 10.41 -5.91
CA SER A 4 -72.07 11.76 -5.60
C SER A 4 -70.62 12.05 -5.15
N ILE A 5 -70.10 13.10 -5.79
CA ILE A 5 -68.90 13.90 -5.53
C ILE A 5 -69.13 14.80 -4.30
N VAL A 6 -68.20 14.81 -3.34
CA VAL A 6 -67.81 15.92 -2.44
C VAL A 6 -66.36 15.60 -2.01
N GLY A 7 -65.31 16.37 -2.25
CA GLY A 7 -65.10 17.75 -1.80
C GLY A 7 -64.44 17.75 -0.41
N ALA A 8 -63.11 17.68 -0.32
CA ALA A 8 -62.38 18.02 0.91
C ALA A 8 -60.97 18.52 0.59
N ALA A 9 -60.84 19.85 0.60
CA ALA A 9 -59.57 20.54 0.75
C ALA A 9 -59.21 20.60 2.25
N LEU A 10 -57.99 20.23 2.63
CA LEU A 10 -57.31 20.67 3.86
C LEU A 10 -55.82 20.32 3.73
N ARG A 11 -55.01 21.31 3.34
CA ARG A 11 -54.06 22.05 4.20
C ARG A 11 -52.76 21.29 4.52
N ALA A 12 -51.73 21.71 3.78
CA ALA A 12 -50.44 22.17 4.29
C ALA A 12 -49.86 21.39 5.48
N PHE A 13 -48.93 20.49 5.17
CA PHE A 13 -47.70 20.39 5.95
C PHE A 13 -46.54 20.70 5.01
N GLY A 14 -45.75 21.72 5.39
CA GLY A 14 -44.63 22.24 4.64
C GLY A 14 -43.66 21.13 4.27
N LEU A 15 -43.59 20.83 2.97
CA LEU A 15 -42.47 20.10 2.43
C LEU A 15 -41.31 21.10 2.37
N ILE A 16 -40.30 20.79 3.16
CA ILE A 16 -39.05 21.52 3.33
C ILE A 16 -38.54 21.97 1.96
N MET A 17 -38.55 23.29 1.74
CA MET A 17 -37.92 23.90 0.58
C MET A 17 -36.46 23.49 0.53
N GLY A 18 -36.01 23.23 -0.69
CA GLY A 18 -34.63 22.96 -0.99
C GLY A 18 -33.71 23.99 -0.35
N ILE A 19 -32.58 23.51 0.13
CA ILE A 19 -31.30 23.72 -0.53
C ILE A 19 -30.57 22.39 -0.36
N VAL A 20 -30.48 21.61 -1.44
CA VAL A 20 -29.30 20.76 -1.61
C VAL A 20 -28.17 21.77 -1.72
N ALA A 21 -27.50 22.04 -0.61
CA ALA A 21 -26.21 22.68 -0.65
C ALA A 21 -25.30 21.64 -1.29
N VAL A 22 -25.28 21.62 -2.63
CA VAL A 22 -24.15 21.12 -3.40
C VAL A 22 -23.02 22.07 -3.07
N ALA A 23 -22.47 21.85 -1.90
CA ALA A 23 -21.25 22.46 -1.50
C ALA A 23 -20.19 21.58 -2.17
N ALA A 24 -20.04 21.81 -3.49
CA ALA A 24 -18.82 21.55 -4.22
C ALA A 24 -17.75 22.46 -3.63
N TRP A 25 -17.36 22.17 -2.39
CA TRP A 25 -16.10 22.66 -1.85
C TRP A 25 -15.05 21.96 -2.68
N GLY A 26 -14.23 22.79 -3.34
CA GLY A 26 -13.31 22.39 -4.37
C GLY A 26 -12.57 21.11 -4.02
N LEU A 27 -12.30 20.34 -5.08
CA LEU A 27 -11.17 19.43 -5.14
C LEU A 27 -9.98 20.17 -4.54
N SER A 28 -9.78 19.95 -3.24
CA SER A 28 -8.56 20.31 -2.57
C SER A 28 -7.57 19.41 -3.28
N ALA A 29 -6.72 20.04 -4.09
CA ALA A 29 -5.56 19.41 -4.70
C ALA A 29 -4.68 18.90 -3.55
N HIS A 30 -5.07 17.77 -2.97
CA HIS A 30 -4.24 17.02 -2.07
C HIS A 30 -3.22 16.40 -2.99
N ALA A 31 -2.07 17.06 -3.09
CA ALA A 31 -0.82 16.41 -3.44
C ALA A 31 -0.78 15.08 -2.68
N ALA A 32 -0.99 13.97 -3.39
CA ALA A 32 -0.94 12.66 -2.79
C ALA A 32 0.55 12.33 -2.64
N ASN A 33 1.12 12.77 -1.53
CA ASN A 33 2.47 12.40 -1.16
C ASN A 33 2.45 10.97 -0.63
N CYS A 34 3.35 10.15 -1.14
CA CYS A 34 3.49 8.77 -0.74
C CYS A 34 4.95 8.46 -0.50
N ARG A 35 5.17 7.61 0.49
CA ARG A 35 6.47 7.17 0.90
C ARG A 35 6.43 5.67 1.07
N ALA A 36 7.44 5.01 0.51
CA ALA A 36 7.71 3.61 0.75
C ALA A 36 9.13 3.47 1.26
N LYS A 37 9.40 2.32 1.86
CA LYS A 37 10.73 2.06 2.38
C LYS A 37 11.01 0.57 2.33
N ALA A 38 12.15 0.25 1.77
CA ALA A 38 12.61 -1.11 1.76
C ALA A 38 13.03 -1.52 3.18
N LEU A 39 12.78 -2.78 3.56
CA LEU A 39 13.18 -3.30 4.86
C LEU A 39 14.70 -3.16 5.07
N LEU A 40 15.50 -3.46 4.06
CA LEU A 40 16.96 -3.48 4.10
C LEU A 40 17.58 -2.55 3.04
N GLY A 41 16.81 -1.59 2.53
CA GLY A 41 17.22 -0.71 1.44
C GLY A 41 16.87 0.75 1.68
N ALA A 42 16.76 1.49 0.58
CA ALA A 42 16.46 2.92 0.63
C ALA A 42 14.98 3.22 0.94
N ALA A 43 14.71 4.49 1.21
CA ALA A 43 13.37 5.06 1.19
C ALA A 43 13.08 5.69 -0.18
N CYS A 44 11.81 5.69 -0.57
CA CYS A 44 11.32 6.23 -1.82
C CYS A 44 10.17 7.18 -1.50
N GLU A 45 10.11 8.31 -2.19
CA GLU A 45 8.99 9.23 -2.09
C GLU A 45 8.58 9.74 -3.46
N ALA A 46 7.28 9.98 -3.63
CA ALA A 46 6.74 10.67 -4.79
C ALA A 46 5.67 11.66 -4.34
N ASN A 47 5.61 12.77 -5.07
CA ASN A 47 4.58 13.78 -4.93
C ASN A 47 3.69 13.72 -6.18
N CYS A 48 2.43 13.35 -5.98
CA CYS A 48 1.48 13.15 -7.05
C CYS A 48 0.44 14.27 -7.02
N ASP A 49 0.69 15.31 -7.81
CA ASP A 49 -0.24 16.42 -8.00
C ASP A 49 -1.52 15.89 -8.69
N ASN A 50 -2.58 15.69 -7.90
CA ASN A 50 -3.89 15.23 -8.36
C ASN A 50 -3.93 13.83 -9.03
N LEU A 51 -2.87 13.04 -8.88
CA LEU A 51 -2.82 11.65 -9.33
C LEU A 51 -2.79 10.70 -8.12
N PRO A 52 -3.44 9.52 -8.18
CA PRO A 52 -3.27 8.51 -7.14
C PRO A 52 -1.80 8.10 -7.05
N CYS A 53 -1.31 7.91 -5.83
CA CYS A 53 0.02 7.34 -5.64
C CYS A 53 -0.04 5.82 -5.37
N VAL A 54 0.96 5.10 -5.90
CA VAL A 54 1.34 3.74 -5.51
C VAL A 54 2.67 3.74 -4.77
N ALA A 55 2.72 2.98 -3.67
CA ALA A 55 3.91 2.78 -2.86
C ALA A 55 4.12 1.28 -2.60
N VAL A 56 5.32 0.76 -2.90
CA VAL A 56 5.72 -0.63 -2.70
C VAL A 56 6.93 -0.65 -1.78
N SER A 57 6.81 -1.38 -0.67
CA SER A 57 7.87 -1.57 0.32
C SER A 57 8.37 -3.01 0.24
N GLY A 58 9.45 -3.22 -0.50
CA GLY A 58 10.11 -4.52 -0.65
C GLY A 58 11.14 -4.79 0.44
N ILE A 59 11.88 -5.89 0.31
CA ILE A 59 13.03 -6.20 1.16
C ILE A 59 14.25 -5.36 0.79
N PHE A 60 14.61 -5.27 -0.50
CA PHE A 60 15.79 -4.51 -0.94
C PHE A 60 15.44 -3.22 -1.64
N ARG A 61 14.27 -3.16 -2.27
CA ARG A 61 13.86 -2.01 -3.06
C ARG A 61 12.53 -1.47 -2.57
N CYS A 62 12.34 -0.17 -2.73
CA CYS A 62 11.04 0.47 -2.64
C CYS A 62 10.70 1.09 -4.00
N CYS A 63 9.43 1.40 -4.17
CA CYS A 63 8.98 2.29 -5.23
C CYS A 63 7.87 3.17 -4.69
N ALA A 64 7.94 4.46 -4.97
CA ALA A 64 6.85 5.40 -4.76
C ALA A 64 6.68 6.15 -6.08
N ALA A 65 5.49 6.11 -6.66
CA ALA A 65 5.24 6.70 -7.97
C ALA A 65 3.76 7.06 -8.14
N CYS A 66 3.51 8.01 -9.02
CA CYS A 66 2.17 8.40 -9.41
C CYS A 66 1.64 7.42 -10.45
N LEU A 67 0.40 6.98 -10.27
CA LEU A 67 -0.28 6.26 -11.33
C LEU A 67 -0.44 7.18 -12.54
N GLY A 68 -0.08 6.68 -13.71
CA GLY A 68 -0.30 7.39 -14.95
C GLY A 68 -1.79 7.66 -15.18
N PRO A 69 -2.15 8.60 -16.08
CA PRO A 69 -3.55 8.94 -16.38
C PRO A 69 -4.39 7.74 -16.86
N ASN A 70 -3.75 6.65 -17.31
CA ASN A 70 -4.40 5.41 -17.75
C ASN A 70 -4.31 4.27 -16.70
N GLY A 71 -3.91 4.55 -15.46
CA GLY A 71 -3.72 3.53 -14.42
C GLY A 71 -2.41 2.74 -14.55
N GLU A 72 -1.48 3.19 -15.39
CA GLU A 72 -0.14 2.64 -15.49
C GLU A 72 0.56 2.72 -14.13
N ASN A 73 1.11 1.60 -13.66
CA ASN A 73 1.81 1.52 -12.38
C ASN A 73 3.33 1.43 -12.62
N PRO A 74 4.09 2.52 -12.43
CA PRO A 74 5.53 2.51 -12.61
C PRO A 74 6.27 1.59 -11.63
N CYS A 75 5.64 1.20 -10.52
CA CYS A 75 6.19 0.25 -9.57
C CYS A 75 5.99 -1.22 -9.97
N ALA A 76 5.37 -1.50 -11.13
CA ALA A 76 5.21 -2.85 -11.65
C ALA A 76 6.55 -3.48 -12.07
N ASP A 77 7.45 -2.69 -12.66
CA ASP A 77 8.68 -3.15 -13.30
C ASP A 77 9.93 -2.77 -12.49
N MET A 78 10.00 -3.24 -11.25
CA MET A 78 11.18 -3.04 -10.40
C MET A 78 12.35 -3.91 -10.85
N ARG A 79 13.40 -3.30 -11.41
CA ARG A 79 14.65 -4.01 -11.75
C ARG A 79 15.33 -4.56 -10.49
N LYS A 80 16.22 -5.54 -10.63
CA LYS A 80 17.09 -5.95 -9.51
C LYS A 80 18.01 -4.79 -9.08
N PRO A 81 18.11 -4.45 -7.79
CA PRO A 81 19.11 -3.49 -7.31
C PRO A 81 20.48 -4.14 -7.14
N ASP A 82 21.53 -3.34 -6.96
CA ASP A 82 22.81 -3.86 -6.46
C ASP A 82 22.67 -4.15 -4.96
N VAL A 83 22.79 -5.43 -4.58
CA VAL A 83 22.68 -5.87 -3.19
C VAL A 83 24.07 -6.08 -2.61
N THR A 84 24.38 -5.36 -1.53
CA THR A 84 25.66 -5.52 -0.83
C THR A 84 25.73 -6.85 -0.06
N PRO A 85 26.93 -7.39 0.21
CA PRO A 85 27.08 -8.60 1.03
C PRO A 85 26.43 -8.47 2.42
N LYS A 86 26.46 -7.28 3.02
CA LYS A 86 25.79 -7.02 4.31
C LYS A 86 24.27 -7.14 4.18
N GLN A 87 23.66 -6.47 3.20
CA GLN A 87 22.21 -6.57 2.97
C GLN A 87 21.78 -8.01 2.69
N TRP A 88 22.60 -8.75 1.93
CA TRP A 88 22.36 -10.16 1.67
C TRP A 88 22.35 -10.97 2.98
N SER A 89 23.38 -10.82 3.82
CA SER A 89 23.47 -11.51 5.11
C SER A 89 22.30 -11.13 6.04
N ASP A 90 21.99 -9.83 6.13
CA ASP A 90 20.88 -9.36 6.98
C ASP A 90 19.52 -9.89 6.51
N ALA A 91 19.33 -10.09 5.21
CA ALA A 91 18.11 -10.71 4.69
C ALA A 91 18.00 -12.20 5.07
N GLN A 92 19.12 -12.92 5.14
CA GLN A 92 19.15 -14.29 5.65
C GLN A 92 18.85 -14.33 7.14
N ASP A 93 19.47 -13.45 7.93
CA ASP A 93 19.17 -13.27 9.35
C ASP A 93 17.68 -12.95 9.59
N PHE A 94 17.06 -12.14 8.72
CA PHE A 94 15.63 -11.84 8.79
C PHE A 94 14.77 -13.11 8.63
N ILE A 95 15.09 -13.93 7.63
CA ILE A 95 14.38 -15.18 7.35
C ILE A 95 14.47 -16.12 8.55
N GLU A 96 15.66 -16.30 9.11
CA GLU A 96 15.85 -17.13 10.31
C GLU A 96 15.10 -16.60 11.53
N TRP A 97 15.20 -15.31 11.80
CA TRP A 97 14.49 -14.67 12.91
C TRP A 97 12.96 -14.83 12.78
N SER A 98 12.44 -14.61 11.57
CA SER A 98 11.00 -14.62 11.27
C SER A 98 10.34 -15.98 11.53
N ALA A 99 11.09 -17.08 11.43
CA ALA A 99 10.58 -18.45 11.57
C ALA A 99 10.03 -18.79 12.97
N SER A 100 10.35 -17.97 13.97
CA SER A 100 9.90 -18.13 15.36
C SER A 100 8.88 -17.06 15.81
N GLN A 101 8.39 -16.24 14.86
CA GLN A 101 7.48 -15.14 15.14
C GLN A 101 6.02 -15.53 14.92
N THR A 102 5.13 -14.54 14.89
CA THR A 102 3.71 -14.74 14.56
C THR A 102 3.53 -15.30 13.14
N PRO A 103 2.40 -15.96 12.83
CA PRO A 103 2.16 -16.50 11.49
C PRO A 103 2.30 -15.48 10.35
N GLY A 104 1.91 -14.22 10.59
CA GLY A 104 2.05 -13.15 9.61
C GLY A 104 3.51 -12.83 9.28
N ILE A 105 4.38 -12.76 10.31
CA ILE A 105 5.81 -12.52 10.14
C ILE A 105 6.52 -13.75 9.57
N VAL A 106 6.14 -14.97 9.97
CA VAL A 106 6.64 -16.21 9.37
C VAL A 106 6.38 -16.21 7.86
N GLN A 107 5.16 -15.87 7.43
CA GLN A 107 4.83 -15.76 6.01
C GLN A 107 5.65 -14.68 5.31
N LEU A 108 5.93 -13.56 5.99
CA LEU A 108 6.80 -12.52 5.47
C LEU A 108 8.24 -13.03 5.25
N GLY A 109 8.74 -13.88 6.14
CA GLY A 109 10.02 -14.59 6.00
C GLY A 109 10.07 -15.54 4.80
N VAL A 110 9.02 -16.33 4.59
CA VAL A 110 8.89 -17.19 3.40
C VAL A 110 8.94 -16.37 2.11
N LEU A 111 8.28 -15.22 2.09
CA LEU A 111 8.30 -14.31 0.94
C LEU A 111 9.65 -13.63 0.76
N ALA A 112 10.36 -13.28 1.84
CA ALA A 112 11.73 -12.79 1.78
C ALA A 112 12.67 -13.82 1.12
N GLN A 113 12.56 -15.10 1.50
CA GLN A 113 13.29 -16.20 0.87
C GLN A 113 13.00 -16.27 -0.64
N ALA A 114 11.73 -16.15 -1.03
CA ALA A 114 11.34 -16.11 -2.45
C ALA A 114 11.95 -14.90 -3.20
N VAL A 115 12.07 -13.73 -2.55
CA VAL A 115 12.76 -12.57 -3.14
C VAL A 115 14.24 -12.88 -3.37
N LEU A 116 14.92 -13.48 -2.40
CA LEU A 116 16.35 -13.85 -2.54
C LEU A 116 16.57 -14.87 -3.67
N GLU A 117 15.67 -15.85 -3.79
CA GLU A 117 15.71 -16.83 -4.88
C GLU A 117 15.46 -16.17 -6.25
N ALA A 118 14.45 -15.32 -6.37
CA ALA A 118 14.16 -14.57 -7.59
C ALA A 118 15.30 -13.60 -7.96
N TYR A 119 15.94 -12.98 -6.97
CA TYR A 119 17.11 -12.14 -7.17
C TYR A 119 18.27 -12.94 -7.80
N ARG A 120 18.59 -14.13 -7.26
CA ARG A 120 19.70 -14.96 -7.77
C ARG A 120 19.40 -15.63 -9.11
N ASN A 121 18.20 -16.19 -9.25
CA ASN A 121 17.91 -17.16 -10.31
C ASN A 121 16.82 -16.72 -11.29
N GLY A 122 16.01 -15.70 -10.95
CA GLY A 122 14.88 -15.25 -11.75
C GLY A 122 15.24 -14.14 -12.74
N SER A 123 14.24 -13.68 -13.49
CA SER A 123 14.29 -12.43 -14.26
C SER A 123 14.05 -11.20 -13.37
N ASP A 124 14.22 -9.99 -13.92
CA ASP A 124 13.78 -8.76 -13.24
C ASP A 124 12.27 -8.77 -12.93
N ALA A 125 11.45 -9.36 -13.81
CA ALA A 125 10.02 -9.48 -13.60
C ALA A 125 9.67 -10.46 -12.46
N ASP A 126 10.41 -11.57 -12.35
CA ASP A 126 10.22 -12.51 -11.23
C ASP A 126 10.60 -11.87 -9.90
N TYR A 127 11.69 -11.10 -9.87
CA TYR A 127 12.11 -10.34 -8.70
C TYR A 127 11.07 -9.27 -8.32
N ALA A 128 10.58 -8.48 -9.28
CA ALA A 128 9.55 -7.47 -9.05
C ALA A 128 8.28 -8.09 -8.46
N ARG A 129 7.83 -9.23 -8.99
CA ARG A 129 6.66 -9.96 -8.48
C ARG A 129 6.89 -10.46 -7.05
N ALA A 130 8.08 -10.99 -6.74
CA ALA A 130 8.40 -11.43 -5.39
C ALA A 130 8.40 -10.27 -4.39
N GLU A 131 8.99 -9.12 -4.75
CA GLU A 131 8.99 -7.90 -3.92
C GLU A 131 7.58 -7.35 -3.71
N GLN A 132 6.71 -7.41 -4.72
CA GLN A 132 5.31 -7.02 -4.59
C GLN A 132 4.55 -7.94 -3.63
N ASN A 133 4.74 -9.25 -3.71
CA ASN A 133 4.12 -10.20 -2.79
C ASN A 133 4.60 -9.96 -1.35
N PHE A 134 5.90 -9.72 -1.16
CA PHE A 134 6.46 -9.32 0.13
C PHE A 134 5.78 -8.04 0.66
N SER A 135 5.68 -7.00 -0.19
CA SER A 135 5.03 -5.74 0.18
C SER A 135 3.55 -5.90 0.52
N GLN A 136 2.83 -6.77 -0.17
CA GLN A 136 1.42 -7.07 0.13
C GLN A 136 1.29 -7.73 1.50
N GLN A 137 2.16 -8.71 1.80
CA GLN A 137 2.18 -9.35 3.11
C GLN A 137 2.54 -8.35 4.22
N TRP A 138 3.54 -7.50 3.99
CA TRP A 138 3.92 -6.41 4.91
C TRP A 138 2.71 -5.53 5.26
N ASN A 139 1.95 -5.10 4.26
CA ASN A 139 0.77 -4.27 4.45
C ASN A 139 -0.40 -5.01 5.11
N SER A 140 -0.41 -6.35 5.09
CA SER A 140 -1.42 -7.18 5.75
C SER A 140 -1.14 -7.45 7.23
N LEU A 141 0.10 -7.21 7.67
CA LEU A 141 0.50 -7.39 9.07
C LEU A 141 -0.30 -6.45 9.98
N SER A 142 -0.55 -6.90 11.21
CA SER A 142 -1.06 -6.02 12.25
C SER A 142 -0.04 -4.93 12.61
N ALA A 143 -0.50 -3.83 13.19
CA ALA A 143 0.39 -2.76 13.64
C ALA A 143 1.46 -3.24 14.64
N SER A 144 1.13 -4.21 15.50
CA SER A 144 2.07 -4.82 16.44
C SER A 144 3.16 -5.64 15.72
N GLU A 145 2.78 -6.39 14.69
CA GLU A 145 3.74 -7.16 13.89
C GLU A 145 4.64 -6.26 13.05
N GLN A 146 4.09 -5.22 12.43
CA GLN A 146 4.87 -4.20 11.72
C GLN A 146 5.89 -3.54 12.65
N GLN A 147 5.48 -3.19 13.87
CA GLN A 147 6.38 -2.62 14.88
C GLN A 147 7.51 -3.60 15.26
N GLN A 148 7.21 -4.89 15.46
CA GLN A 148 8.23 -5.90 15.76
C GLN A 148 9.28 -6.02 14.65
N VAL A 149 8.85 -5.99 13.39
CA VAL A 149 9.77 -6.03 12.24
C VAL A 149 10.57 -4.72 12.13
N GLU A 150 9.96 -3.56 12.39
CA GLU A 150 10.68 -2.28 12.44
C GLU A 150 11.73 -2.25 13.55
N ASP A 151 11.45 -2.81 14.72
CA ASP A 151 12.41 -2.91 15.82
C ASP A 151 13.56 -3.86 15.49
N TRP A 152 13.25 -5.00 14.86
CA TRP A 152 14.27 -5.89 14.32
C TRP A 152 15.17 -5.17 13.31
N ARG A 153 14.57 -4.43 12.37
CA ARG A 153 15.27 -3.66 11.32
C ARG A 153 16.20 -2.60 11.94
N ARG A 154 15.70 -1.83 12.91
CA ARG A 154 16.47 -0.82 13.64
C ARG A 154 17.63 -1.41 14.42
N SER A 155 17.46 -2.59 15.03
CA SER A 155 18.54 -3.28 15.76
C SER A 155 19.76 -3.64 14.89
N ARG A 156 19.57 -3.68 13.56
CA ARG A 156 20.62 -3.94 12.57
C ARG A 156 21.19 -2.67 11.90
N GLY A 157 20.74 -1.49 12.35
CA GLY A 157 21.22 -0.19 11.89
C GLY A 157 20.50 0.37 10.65
N TYR A 158 19.37 -0.22 10.25
CA TYR A 158 18.54 0.32 9.18
C TYR A 158 17.54 1.31 9.78
N TYR A 159 17.63 2.59 9.38
CA TYR A 159 16.81 3.68 9.90
C TYR A 159 15.71 4.07 8.97
#